data_AF-A0A7R9FSE4-F1
#
_entry.id   AF-A0A7R9FSE4-F1
#
_cell.length_a   1.000
_cell.length_b   1.000
_cell.length_c   1.000
_cell.angle_alpha   90.00
_cell.angle_beta   90.00
_cell.angle_gamma   90.00
#
_symmetry.space_group_name_H-M   'P 1'
#
loop_
_entity.id
_entity.type
_entity.pdbx_description
1 polymer ?
#
loop_
_entity_poly.entity_id
_entity_poly.type
_entity_poly.pdbx_seq_one_letter_code
_entity_poly.pdbx_strand_id
1 'polypeptide(L)'
;FRYERLLRKGKKEDLTEISNTGCLYQSGMDRCGRPVVIFIGKWFDVRCINLDKALLYLVCLLDGIVSGDYVVLYFHTLTGKHNRPALHWIRTVYNILPYKYKKNLKGFHIVHPSFWTKVMTWWFLTWMAPGIKGKVHNVSGVEYLYSIMDPDQLDIPAFITEYDMTVNGFRYYQPC
;
A
#
# COMPACT_ATOMS: atom_id res chain seq x y z
N PHE A 1 -0.94 14.85 20.19
CA PHE A 1 -1.90 14.10 21.03
C PHE A 1 -2.43 12.79 20.42
N ARG A 2 -3.34 12.77 19.43
CA ARG A 2 -3.96 11.49 18.97
C ARG A 2 -2.98 10.52 18.30
N TYR A 3 -2.09 11.03 17.45
CA TYR A 3 -1.06 10.23 16.78
C TYR A 3 -0.02 9.64 17.76
N GLU A 4 0.55 10.46 18.64
CA GLU A 4 1.56 10.00 19.62
C GLU A 4 0.99 8.94 20.56
N ARG A 5 -0.31 9.05 20.90
CA ARG A 5 -1.01 8.01 21.68
C ARG A 5 -1.10 6.70 20.91
N LEU A 6 -1.38 6.75 19.60
CA LEU A 6 -1.39 5.55 18.75
C LEU A 6 0.00 4.95 18.64
N LEU A 7 1.04 5.75 18.41
CA LEU A 7 2.41 5.27 18.35
C LEU A 7 2.85 4.63 19.67
N ARG A 8 2.55 5.27 20.80
CA ARG A 8 2.84 4.73 22.14
C ARG A 8 2.06 3.45 22.43
N LYS A 9 0.82 3.33 21.93
CA LYS A 9 0.02 2.11 22.03
C LYS A 9 0.60 1.00 21.15
N GLY A 10 0.93 1.29 19.89
CA GLY A 10 1.51 0.33 18.97
C GLY A 10 2.86 -0.23 19.43
N LYS A 11 3.69 0.58 20.11
CA LYS A 11 4.94 0.13 20.73
C LYS A 11 4.76 -0.78 21.96
N LYS A 12 3.54 -0.86 22.52
CA LYS A 12 3.22 -1.68 23.70
C LYS A 12 2.38 -2.91 23.37
N GLU A 13 1.56 -2.81 22.33
CA GLU A 13 0.65 -3.85 21.89
C GLU A 13 1.43 -4.95 21.16
N ASP A 14 1.00 -6.20 21.32
CA ASP A 14 1.45 -7.29 20.46
C ASP A 14 0.77 -7.19 19.08
N LEU A 15 1.60 -6.90 18.07
CA LEU A 15 1.23 -6.75 16.67
C LEU A 15 1.75 -7.90 15.79
N THR A 16 2.31 -8.96 16.39
CA THR A 16 2.89 -10.09 15.67
C THR A 16 1.89 -10.78 14.75
N GLU A 17 0.63 -10.85 15.16
CA GLU A 17 -0.47 -11.35 14.31
C GLU A 17 -0.54 -10.61 12.96
N ILE A 18 -0.43 -9.28 12.99
CA ILE A 18 -0.52 -8.44 11.79
C ILE A 18 0.76 -8.56 10.97
N SER A 19 1.94 -8.52 11.60
CA SER A 19 3.21 -8.67 10.88
C SER A 19 3.31 -10.04 10.20
N ASN A 20 2.81 -11.10 10.84
CA ASN A 20 2.85 -12.47 10.31
C ASN A 20 1.96 -12.66 9.08
N THR A 21 0.97 -11.79 8.86
CA THR A 21 0.21 -11.83 7.60
C THR A 21 1.07 -11.49 6.39
N GLY A 22 2.20 -10.79 6.59
CA GLY A 22 3.03 -10.26 5.52
C GLY A 22 2.33 -9.20 4.67
N CYS A 23 1.14 -8.72 5.06
CA CYS A 23 0.35 -7.85 4.20
C CYS A 23 1.01 -6.49 4.02
N LEU A 24 1.79 -5.99 4.98
CA LEU A 24 2.40 -4.67 4.94
C LEU A 24 3.86 -4.75 5.42
N TYR A 25 4.80 -4.26 4.63
CA TYR A 25 6.23 -4.25 4.97
C TYR A 25 6.99 -3.19 4.18
N GLN A 26 8.23 -2.90 4.57
CA GLN A 26 9.15 -2.05 3.80
C GLN A 26 9.99 -2.94 2.89
N SER A 27 10.19 -2.53 1.63
CA SER A 27 10.99 -3.26 0.64
C SER A 27 11.86 -2.29 -0.14
N GLY A 28 13.17 -2.33 0.09
CA GLY A 28 14.15 -1.61 -0.71
C GLY A 28 13.94 -0.09 -0.83
N MET A 29 14.58 0.47 -1.85
CA MET A 29 14.51 1.88 -2.21
C MET A 29 14.07 2.05 -3.65
N ASP A 30 13.37 3.14 -3.93
CA ASP A 30 13.09 3.53 -5.31
C ASP A 30 14.32 4.17 -5.98
N ARG A 31 14.22 4.48 -7.28
CA ARG A 31 15.31 5.09 -8.05
C ARG A 31 15.76 6.47 -7.55
N CYS A 32 15.00 7.11 -6.68
CA CYS A 32 15.35 8.39 -6.05
C CYS A 32 15.89 8.20 -4.62
N GLY A 33 16.14 6.96 -4.17
CA GLY A 33 16.61 6.66 -2.82
C GLY A 33 15.52 6.80 -1.75
N ARG A 34 14.24 6.73 -2.12
CA ARG A 34 13.12 6.84 -1.18
C ARG A 34 12.70 5.44 -0.71
N PRO A 35 12.47 5.22 0.60
CA PRO A 35 11.95 3.96 1.10
C PRO A 35 10.61 3.62 0.45
N VAL A 36 10.44 2.34 0.10
CA VAL A 36 9.19 1.85 -0.46
C VAL A 36 8.49 0.94 0.53
N VAL A 37 7.19 1.16 0.65
CA VAL A 37 6.30 0.38 1.50
C VAL A 37 5.38 -0.43 0.61
N ILE A 38 5.36 -1.74 0.81
CA ILE A 38 4.52 -2.65 0.06
C ILE A 38 3.31 -3.02 0.90
N PHE A 39 2.12 -2.93 0.29
CA PHE A 39 0.86 -3.40 0.84
C PHE A 39 0.20 -4.43 -0.10
N ILE A 40 -0.02 -5.64 0.38
CA ILE A 40 -0.59 -6.77 -0.35
C ILE A 40 -2.05 -6.94 0.06
N GLY A 41 -2.97 -6.59 -0.85
CA GLY A 41 -4.40 -6.64 -0.59
C GLY A 41 -4.92 -8.05 -0.30
N LYS A 42 -4.43 -9.08 -1.01
CA LYS A 42 -4.84 -10.49 -0.83
C LYS A 42 -4.69 -10.97 0.61
N TRP A 43 -3.66 -10.53 1.31
CA TRP A 43 -3.34 -10.97 2.67
C TRP A 43 -4.01 -10.14 3.75
N PHE A 44 -4.70 -9.06 3.38
CA PHE A 44 -5.44 -8.22 4.31
C PHE A 44 -6.90 -8.68 4.42
N ASP A 45 -7.19 -9.82 5.07
CA ASP A 45 -8.58 -10.27 5.29
C ASP A 45 -9.22 -9.54 6.49
N VAL A 46 -10.21 -8.68 6.21
CA VAL A 46 -10.85 -7.84 7.23
C VAL A 46 -11.74 -8.62 8.21
N ARG A 47 -12.01 -9.90 7.94
CA ARG A 47 -12.75 -10.78 8.83
C ARG A 47 -11.86 -11.41 9.89
N CYS A 48 -10.58 -11.58 9.57
CA CYS A 48 -9.60 -12.23 10.44
C CYS A 48 -8.69 -11.22 11.12
N ILE A 49 -8.48 -10.04 10.52
CA ILE A 49 -7.57 -9.03 11.04
C ILE A 49 -8.30 -8.02 11.92
N ASN A 50 -7.73 -7.77 13.10
CA ASN A 50 -8.13 -6.63 13.92
C ASN A 50 -7.68 -5.30 13.28
N LEU A 51 -8.65 -4.52 12.79
CA LEU A 51 -8.40 -3.26 12.08
C LEU A 51 -7.74 -2.17 12.95
N ASP A 52 -7.93 -2.19 14.27
CA ASP A 52 -7.24 -1.26 15.16
C ASP A 52 -5.75 -1.63 15.29
N LYS A 53 -5.45 -2.92 15.44
CA LYS A 53 -4.06 -3.41 15.42
C LYS A 53 -3.39 -3.15 14.07
N ALA A 54 -4.12 -3.31 12.96
CA ALA A 54 -3.61 -2.97 11.64
C ALA A 54 -3.23 -1.49 11.51
N LEU A 55 -4.06 -0.58 12.04
CA LEU A 55 -3.72 0.86 12.08
C LEU A 55 -2.49 1.13 12.95
N LEU A 56 -2.38 0.48 14.12
CA LEU A 56 -1.20 0.62 14.98
C LEU A 56 0.06 0.12 14.27
N TYR A 57 0.00 -1.03 13.61
CA TYR A 57 1.10 -1.59 12.85
C TYR A 57 1.52 -0.68 11.69
N LEU A 58 0.57 -0.13 10.94
CA LEU A 58 0.83 0.88 9.90
C LEU A 58 1.59 2.09 10.46
N VAL A 59 1.12 2.65 11.58
CA VAL A 59 1.76 3.80 12.22
C VAL A 59 3.17 3.45 12.67
N CYS A 60 3.38 2.29 13.31
CA CYS A 60 4.69 1.84 13.78
C CYS A 60 5.67 1.60 12.63
N LEU A 61 5.23 0.92 11.57
CA LEU A 61 6.05 0.63 10.40
C LEU A 61 6.48 1.92 9.70
N LEU A 62 5.58 2.90 9.60
CA LEU A 62 5.83 4.14 8.86
C LEU A 62 6.57 5.20 9.69
N ASP A 63 6.51 5.18 11.03
CA ASP A 63 7.04 6.24 11.89
C ASP A 63 8.51 6.57 11.62
N GLY A 64 9.32 5.56 11.29
CA GLY A 64 10.75 5.72 10.98
C GLY A 64 11.04 6.37 9.62
N ILE A 65 10.12 6.28 8.65
CA ILE A 65 10.34 6.76 7.28
C ILE A 65 9.53 8.00 6.93
N VAL A 66 8.41 8.27 7.61
CA VAL A 66 7.50 9.39 7.29
C VAL A 66 8.08 10.78 7.55
N SER A 67 9.26 10.86 8.18
CA SER A 67 10.01 12.11 8.30
C SER A 67 10.69 12.50 6.98
N GLY A 68 11.00 11.51 6.14
CA GLY A 68 11.55 11.67 4.79
C GLY A 68 10.55 11.27 3.71
N ASP A 69 10.95 11.49 2.46
CA ASP A 69 10.15 11.17 1.29
C ASP A 69 10.05 9.65 1.07
N TYR A 70 8.86 9.15 0.78
CA TYR A 70 8.61 7.70 0.64
C TYR A 70 7.56 7.41 -0.44
N VAL A 71 7.51 6.15 -0.88
CA VAL A 71 6.54 5.66 -1.88
C VAL A 71 5.80 4.44 -1.32
N VAL A 72 4.54 4.26 -1.73
CA VAL A 72 3.73 3.11 -1.37
C VAL A 72 3.34 2.35 -2.64
N LEU A 73 3.52 1.03 -2.62
CA LEU A 73 3.03 0.11 -3.64
C LEU A 73 1.91 -0.73 -3.04
N TYR A 74 0.69 -0.57 -3.56
CA TYR A 74 -0.46 -1.37 -3.16
C TYR A 74 -0.79 -2.39 -4.26
N PHE A 75 -0.61 -3.67 -3.96
CA PHE A 75 -0.95 -4.76 -4.86
C PHE A 75 -2.39 -5.21 -4.63
N HIS A 76 -3.27 -4.89 -5.58
CA HIS A 76 -4.66 -5.31 -5.58
C HIS A 76 -4.88 -6.68 -6.25
N THR A 77 -3.78 -7.38 -6.56
CA THR A 77 -3.77 -8.72 -7.14
C THR A 77 -4.63 -9.69 -6.33
N LEU A 78 -5.56 -10.40 -6.98
CA LEU A 78 -6.44 -11.40 -6.36
C LEU A 78 -7.18 -10.91 -5.10
N THR A 79 -7.48 -9.61 -5.02
CA THR A 79 -8.13 -9.00 -3.85
C THR A 79 -9.66 -9.04 -3.99
N GLY A 80 -10.33 -9.78 -3.09
CA GLY A 80 -11.78 -9.94 -3.05
C GLY A 80 -12.52 -8.88 -2.23
N LYS A 81 -13.83 -9.08 -2.02
CA LYS A 81 -14.66 -8.19 -1.17
C LYS A 81 -14.25 -8.25 0.31
N HIS A 82 -13.86 -9.42 0.80
CA HIS A 82 -13.43 -9.64 2.19
C HIS A 82 -12.06 -9.04 2.50
N ASN A 83 -11.31 -8.61 1.48
CA ASN A 83 -10.02 -7.96 1.68
C ASN A 83 -10.11 -6.43 1.72
N ARG A 84 -11.31 -5.88 1.52
CA ARG A 84 -11.52 -4.44 1.36
C ARG A 84 -12.07 -3.88 2.67
N PRO A 85 -11.31 -3.05 3.40
CA PRO A 85 -11.86 -2.38 4.56
C PRO A 85 -12.94 -1.39 4.13
N ALA A 86 -13.87 -1.13 5.03
CA ALA A 86 -14.94 -0.19 4.78
C ALA A 86 -14.40 1.23 4.54
N LEU A 87 -15.05 1.99 3.66
CA LEU A 87 -14.63 3.36 3.31
C LEU A 87 -14.53 4.29 4.54
N HIS A 88 -15.38 4.09 5.55
CA HIS A 88 -15.33 4.86 6.78
C HIS A 88 -14.02 4.62 7.56
N TRP A 89 -13.50 3.38 7.54
CA TRP A 89 -12.23 3.03 8.19
C TRP A 89 -11.07 3.67 7.43
N ILE A 90 -11.05 3.58 6.10
CA ILE A 90 -10.03 4.22 5.26
C ILE A 90 -10.02 5.75 5.49
N ARG A 91 -11.20 6.38 5.55
CA ARG A 91 -11.33 7.80 5.89
C ARG A 91 -10.78 8.11 7.29
N THR A 92 -11.04 7.23 8.25
CA THR A 92 -10.54 7.35 9.62
C THR A 92 -9.02 7.31 9.66
N VAL A 93 -8.39 6.36 8.96
CA VAL A 93 -6.93 6.29 8.81
C VAL A 93 -6.40 7.60 8.20
N TYR A 94 -6.97 8.05 7.08
CA TYR A 94 -6.55 9.29 6.41
C TYR A 94 -6.64 10.53 7.34
N ASN A 95 -7.65 10.61 8.20
CA ASN A 95 -7.83 11.73 9.12
C ASN A 95 -6.93 11.65 10.37
N ILE A 96 -6.65 10.43 10.85
CA ILE A 96 -5.79 10.20 12.01
C ILE A 96 -4.32 10.45 11.69
N LEU A 97 -3.89 10.09 10.48
CA LEU A 97 -2.50 10.26 10.06
C LEU A 97 -2.13 11.76 9.96
N PRO A 98 -1.06 12.19 10.64
CA PRO A 98 -0.59 13.58 10.58
C PRO A 98 -0.23 14.03 9.16
N TYR A 99 -0.19 15.34 8.96
CA TYR A 99 0.14 15.95 7.67
C TYR A 99 1.45 15.43 7.06
N LYS A 100 2.48 15.10 7.88
CA LYS A 100 3.78 14.58 7.40
C LYS A 100 3.64 13.33 6.50
N TYR A 101 2.70 12.44 6.82
CA TYR A 101 2.42 11.24 6.01
C TYR A 101 1.97 11.65 4.60
N LYS A 102 1.05 12.61 4.51
CA LYS A 102 0.52 13.09 3.23
C LYS A 102 1.55 13.91 2.47
N LYS A 103 2.31 14.75 3.15
CA LYS A 103 3.33 15.64 2.55
C LYS A 103 4.44 14.82 1.89
N ASN A 104 4.99 13.86 2.63
CA ASN A 104 6.21 13.15 2.25
C ASN A 104 5.94 11.90 1.40
N LEU A 105 4.70 11.44 1.31
CA LEU A 105 4.28 10.48 0.29
C LEU A 105 4.52 11.08 -1.11
N LYS A 106 5.34 10.45 -1.95
CA LYS A 106 5.60 10.90 -3.32
C LYS A 106 4.84 10.14 -4.38
N GLY A 107 4.50 8.89 -4.09
CA GLY A 107 3.71 8.06 -4.98
C GLY A 107 2.97 7.00 -4.20
N PHE A 108 1.74 6.73 -4.61
CA PHE A 108 0.93 5.61 -4.16
C PHE A 108 0.48 4.86 -5.41
N HIS A 109 1.16 3.75 -5.72
CA HIS A 109 0.92 3.00 -6.95
C HIS A 109 0.03 1.80 -6.65
N ILE A 110 -1.16 1.77 -7.26
CA ILE A 110 -2.08 0.64 -7.16
C ILE A 110 -1.83 -0.28 -8.35
N VAL A 111 -1.31 -1.47 -8.08
CA VAL A 111 -0.99 -2.50 -9.08
C VAL A 111 -2.17 -3.46 -9.21
N HIS A 112 -2.50 -3.83 -10.45
CA HIS A 112 -3.67 -4.66 -10.80
C HIS A 112 -5.02 -4.15 -10.27
N PRO A 113 -5.34 -2.84 -10.35
CA PRO A 113 -6.63 -2.34 -9.89
C PRO A 113 -7.76 -2.87 -10.77
N SER A 114 -8.80 -3.42 -10.12
CA SER A 114 -10.06 -3.72 -10.81
C SER A 114 -10.76 -2.44 -11.28
N PHE A 115 -11.67 -2.53 -12.27
CA PHE A 115 -12.47 -1.38 -12.71
C PHE A 115 -13.21 -0.73 -11.53
N TRP A 116 -13.83 -1.54 -10.67
CA TRP A 116 -14.49 -1.06 -9.46
C TRP A 116 -13.53 -0.32 -8.52
N THR A 117 -12.33 -0.86 -8.32
CA THR A 117 -11.30 -0.23 -7.48
C THR A 117 -10.87 1.12 -8.05
N LYS A 118 -10.70 1.26 -9.38
CA LYS A 118 -10.39 2.55 -10.01
C LYS A 118 -11.46 3.60 -9.74
N VAL A 119 -12.74 3.23 -9.92
CA VAL A 119 -13.88 4.13 -9.71
C VAL A 119 -13.99 4.54 -8.24
N MET A 120 -13.92 3.58 -7.31
CA MET A 120 -14.00 3.87 -5.87
C MET A 120 -12.82 4.72 -5.38
N THR A 121 -11.60 4.41 -5.83
CA THR A 121 -10.42 5.20 -5.51
C THR A 121 -10.56 6.62 -6.03
N TRP A 122 -10.97 6.82 -7.29
CA TRP A 122 -11.18 8.15 -7.85
C TRP A 122 -12.23 8.96 -7.06
N TRP A 123 -13.35 8.33 -6.70
CA TRP A 123 -14.39 8.96 -5.89
C TRP A 123 -13.87 9.34 -4.51
N PHE A 124 -13.22 8.40 -3.80
CA PHE A 124 -12.65 8.64 -2.48
C PHE A 124 -11.63 9.79 -2.49
N LEU A 125 -10.73 9.81 -3.48
CA LEU A 125 -9.72 10.86 -3.60
C LEU A 125 -10.33 12.21 -3.94
N THR A 126 -11.44 12.24 -4.68
CA THR A 126 -12.12 13.50 -5.04
C THR A 126 -12.84 14.10 -3.84
N TRP A 127 -13.54 13.29 -3.04
CA TRP A 127 -14.45 13.79 -2.01
C TRP A 127 -13.92 13.68 -0.58
N MET A 128 -13.04 12.72 -0.29
CA MET A 128 -12.59 12.43 1.08
C MET A 128 -11.09 12.68 1.29
N ALA A 129 -10.27 12.48 0.26
CA ALA A 129 -8.80 12.57 0.36
C ALA A 129 -8.12 13.38 -0.76
N PRO A 130 -8.55 14.65 -1.00
CA PRO A 130 -8.02 15.44 -2.11
C PRO A 130 -6.51 15.74 -1.99
N GLY A 131 -5.98 15.80 -0.76
CA GLY A 131 -4.57 16.11 -0.50
C GLY A 131 -3.56 15.07 -1.01
N ILE A 132 -4.02 13.88 -1.40
CA ILE A 132 -3.18 12.84 -2.02
C ILE A 132 -3.65 12.45 -3.43
N LYS A 133 -4.69 13.08 -3.97
CA LYS A 133 -5.29 12.71 -5.26
C LYS A 133 -4.28 12.66 -6.40
N GLY A 134 -3.41 13.67 -6.50
CA GLY A 134 -2.36 13.74 -7.52
C GLY A 134 -1.18 12.80 -7.30
N LYS A 135 -1.17 12.04 -6.20
CA LYS A 135 -0.10 11.10 -5.82
C LYS A 135 -0.49 9.65 -6.01
N VAL A 136 -1.77 9.37 -6.30
CA VAL A 136 -2.28 8.01 -6.47
C VAL A 136 -2.31 7.67 -7.96
N HIS A 137 -1.60 6.60 -8.33
CA HIS A 137 -1.45 6.17 -9.71
C HIS A 137 -1.92 4.72 -9.84
N ASN A 138 -2.80 4.46 -10.82
CA ASN A 138 -3.22 3.11 -11.14
C ASN A 138 -2.28 2.52 -12.18
N VAL A 139 -1.70 1.36 -11.89
CA VAL A 139 -0.71 0.68 -12.69
C VAL A 139 -1.25 -0.69 -13.12
N SER A 140 -1.20 -0.97 -14.42
CA SER A 140 -1.84 -2.18 -14.99
C SER A 140 -1.00 -3.45 -14.89
N GLY A 141 0.31 -3.34 -14.68
CA GLY A 141 1.22 -4.49 -14.56
C GLY A 141 2.48 -4.16 -13.78
N VAL A 142 3.22 -5.19 -13.37
CA VAL A 142 4.43 -5.04 -12.55
C VAL A 142 5.56 -4.34 -13.32
N GLU A 143 5.63 -4.52 -14.64
CA GLU A 143 6.61 -3.87 -15.54
C GLU A 143 6.78 -2.37 -15.33
N TYR A 144 5.68 -1.64 -15.08
CA TYR A 144 5.74 -0.20 -14.90
C TYR A 144 6.43 0.19 -13.58
N LEU A 145 6.43 -0.70 -12.58
CA LEU A 145 7.17 -0.50 -11.36
C LEU A 145 8.69 -0.49 -11.59
N TYR A 146 9.18 -1.15 -12.64
CA TYR A 146 10.61 -1.17 -12.95
C TYR A 146 11.14 0.21 -13.37
N SER A 147 10.26 1.09 -13.85
CA SER A 147 10.60 2.51 -14.07
C SER A 147 10.72 3.32 -12.77
N ILE A 148 10.16 2.81 -11.67
CA ILE A 148 10.10 3.49 -10.36
C ILE A 148 11.18 2.94 -9.43
N MET A 149 11.43 1.63 -9.48
CA MET A 149 12.30 0.89 -8.57
C MET A 149 13.04 -0.21 -9.36
N ASP A 150 14.28 -0.52 -8.97
CA ASP A 150 15.01 -1.64 -9.57
C ASP A 150 14.35 -2.98 -9.19
N PRO A 151 14.18 -3.92 -10.13
CA PRO A 151 13.56 -5.22 -9.85
C PRO A 151 14.18 -5.96 -8.66
N ASP A 152 15.49 -5.84 -8.47
CA ASP A 152 16.23 -6.48 -7.37
C ASP A 152 15.88 -5.91 -5.98
N GLN A 153 15.29 -4.71 -5.93
CA GLN A 153 14.80 -4.07 -4.70
C GLN A 153 13.32 -4.38 -4.42
N LEU A 154 12.63 -5.00 -5.38
CA LEU A 154 11.20 -5.30 -5.31
C LEU A 154 11.00 -6.75 -4.81
N ASP A 155 10.92 -6.90 -3.49
CA ASP A 155 10.55 -8.18 -2.89
C ASP A 155 9.01 -8.32 -2.89
N ILE A 156 8.48 -9.15 -3.78
CA ILE A 156 7.04 -9.43 -3.89
C ILE A 156 6.77 -10.92 -4.01
N PRO A 157 5.65 -11.42 -3.46
CA PRO A 157 5.32 -12.85 -3.55
C PRO A 157 5.08 -13.32 -4.98
N ALA A 158 5.48 -14.56 -5.28
CA ALA A 158 5.40 -15.17 -6.61
C ALA A 158 3.99 -15.13 -7.21
N PHE A 159 2.91 -15.25 -6.41
CA PHE A 159 1.55 -15.19 -6.96
C PHE A 159 1.24 -13.86 -7.66
N ILE A 160 1.94 -12.77 -7.32
CA ILE A 160 1.76 -11.47 -7.95
C ILE A 160 2.36 -11.47 -9.34
N THR A 161 3.58 -11.99 -9.50
CA THR A 161 4.26 -12.10 -10.79
C THR A 161 3.58 -13.13 -11.68
N GLU A 162 3.15 -14.27 -11.13
CA GLU A 162 2.34 -15.27 -11.84
C GLU A 162 1.05 -14.66 -12.40
N TYR A 163 0.27 -13.95 -11.56
CA TYR A 163 -0.95 -13.29 -12.02
C TYR A 163 -0.65 -12.26 -13.12
N ASP A 164 0.40 -11.47 -12.93
CA ASP A 164 0.80 -10.46 -13.91
C ASP A 164 1.18 -11.09 -15.26
N MET A 165 1.87 -12.23 -15.28
CA MET A 165 2.12 -12.99 -16.50
C MET A 165 0.82 -13.48 -17.16
N THR A 166 -0.19 -13.90 -16.40
CA THR A 166 -1.48 -14.33 -16.99
C THR A 166 -2.26 -13.18 -17.63
N VAL A 167 -2.15 -11.97 -17.10
CA VAL A 167 -2.92 -10.81 -17.56
C VAL A 167 -2.16 -9.95 -18.57
N ASN A 168 -0.85 -9.82 -18.39
CA ASN A 168 0.05 -8.96 -19.15
C ASN A 168 1.15 -9.72 -19.90
N GLY A 169 1.12 -11.05 -19.94
CA GLY A 169 2.19 -11.90 -20.52
C GLY A 169 2.65 -11.51 -21.92
N PHE A 170 1.74 -11.05 -22.79
CA PHE A 170 2.09 -10.55 -24.12
C PHE A 170 3.04 -9.35 -24.12
N ARG A 171 3.12 -8.59 -23.01
CA ARG A 171 4.00 -7.42 -22.87
C ARG A 171 5.42 -7.79 -22.46
N TYR A 172 5.57 -8.92 -21.78
CA TYR A 172 6.88 -9.48 -21.42
C TYR A 172 7.53 -10.25 -22.58
N TYR A 173 6.80 -10.45 -23.69
CA TYR A 173 7.33 -11.09 -24.88
C TYR A 173 8.21 -10.11 -25.67
N GLN A 174 9.53 -10.29 -25.60
CA GLN A 174 10.46 -9.70 -26.56
C GLN A 174 10.74 -10.75 -27.65
N PRO A 175 10.28 -10.53 -28.91
CA PRO A 175 10.70 -11.40 -30.00
C PRO A 175 12.21 -11.26 -30.19
N CYS A 176 12.89 -12.41 -30.26
CA CYS A 176 14.30 -12.53 -30.61
C CYS A 176 14.61 -11.92 -31.99
#